data_AF-A0A9D8IMH3-F1
#
_entry.id   AF-A0A9D8IMH3-F1
#
_cell.length_a   1.000
_cell.length_b   1.000
_cell.length_c   1.000
_cell.angle_alpha   90.00
_cell.angle_beta   90.00
_cell.angle_gamma   90.00
#
_symmetry.space_group_name_H-M   'P 1'
#
loop_
_entity.id
_entity.type
_entity.pdbx_description
1 polymer ?
#
loop_
_entity_poly.entity_id
_entity_poly.type
_entity_poly.pdbx_seq_one_letter_code
_entity_poly.pdbx_strand_id
1 'polypeptide(L)'
;MAKNTDKPVETAPAAEPAQTAATPSAPAESGGKKKGRQPGRPPRLGRKLKQEIHSIRERISKDGAQPLRKAIASLKSVTKSLVGARRGKNRGGFNQTVEIHMNLGIDTTQADQMIRGSVGLPHGVGKSVRVLVFCQGENLTAAKKAGAEYTGGDELIKKIQDEGFTDFDVALATQDMMAKVIRLGKVLGPRGLMPTPKAGTVIPTGADVAAVVKEFKAGKVEFRADKGGNVHAGVGKMDFEDDKLADNITAFVEQIRSVKPSGVKGNYILSITLAGTMTPGIAVNM
;
A
#
# COMPACT_ATOMS: atom_id res chain seq x y z
N MET A 1 10.37 -51.54 58.24
CA MET A 1 8.98 -52.04 58.13
C MET A 1 8.13 -50.96 57.47
N ALA A 2 7.28 -51.37 56.51
CA ALA A 2 6.09 -50.76 55.87
C ALA A 2 5.98 -49.23 55.66
N LYS A 3 5.90 -48.70 54.42
CA LYS A 3 4.74 -48.62 53.48
C LYS A 3 3.52 -47.81 54.01
N ASN A 4 3.35 -46.63 53.42
CA ASN A 4 2.20 -46.12 52.62
C ASN A 4 0.75 -46.21 53.16
N THR A 5 -0.09 -45.24 52.72
CA THR A 5 -1.59 -45.26 52.68
C THR A 5 -2.29 -45.08 54.03
N ASP A 6 -3.53 -44.60 54.20
CA ASP A 6 -4.57 -44.00 53.36
C ASP A 6 -5.57 -43.31 54.32
N LYS A 7 -6.56 -42.59 53.77
CA LYS A 7 -7.68 -41.88 54.43
C LYS A 7 -8.45 -42.71 55.49
N PRO A 8 -9.31 -42.06 56.32
CA PRO A 8 -10.73 -41.99 55.92
C PRO A 8 -11.44 -40.70 56.39
N VAL A 9 -12.28 -40.11 55.53
CA VAL A 9 -13.44 -39.35 56.00
C VAL A 9 -14.65 -39.83 55.22
N GLU A 10 -15.61 -40.29 56.02
CA GLU A 10 -16.81 -41.02 55.70
C GLU A 10 -17.97 -40.08 55.29
N THR A 11 -18.94 -40.69 54.65
CA THR A 11 -19.99 -40.18 53.78
C THR A 11 -21.31 -39.74 54.46
N ALA A 12 -21.84 -38.60 53.97
CA ALA A 12 -23.24 -38.37 53.50
C ALA A 12 -24.38 -38.15 54.54
N PRO A 13 -25.61 -37.69 54.18
CA PRO A 13 -26.18 -37.47 52.83
C PRO A 13 -27.12 -36.22 52.61
N ALA A 14 -27.60 -36.11 51.36
CA ALA A 14 -28.93 -35.67 50.91
C ALA A 14 -29.28 -34.17 50.72
N ALA A 15 -29.32 -33.75 49.44
CA ALA A 15 -30.47 -33.05 48.83
C ALA A 15 -30.36 -33.09 47.29
N GLU A 16 -31.32 -33.76 46.64
CA GLU A 16 -31.46 -33.94 45.19
C GLU A 16 -32.36 -32.85 44.54
N PRO A 17 -32.43 -32.76 43.20
CA PRO A 17 -32.59 -31.52 42.44
C PRO A 17 -34.04 -31.17 42.07
N ALA A 18 -34.33 -29.87 41.95
CA ALA A 18 -35.58 -29.38 41.39
C ALA A 18 -35.62 -29.56 39.86
N GLN A 19 -36.57 -30.38 39.44
CA GLN A 19 -36.97 -30.70 38.07
C GLN A 19 -37.50 -29.44 37.36
N THR A 20 -37.11 -29.21 36.11
CA THR A 20 -37.88 -28.39 35.17
C THR A 20 -38.37 -29.28 34.03
N ALA A 21 -39.69 -29.37 33.94
CA ALA A 21 -40.43 -30.21 33.02
C ALA A 21 -40.39 -29.67 31.58
N ALA A 22 -40.32 -30.61 30.63
CA ALA A 22 -40.70 -30.48 29.23
C ALA A 22 -42.24 -30.26 29.12
N THR A 23 -42.93 -29.80 28.08
CA THR A 23 -42.77 -29.38 26.65
C THR A 23 -44.07 -28.57 26.32
N PRO A 24 -44.27 -27.85 25.17
CA PRO A 24 -44.48 -28.53 23.87
C PRO A 24 -43.87 -27.82 22.64
N SER A 25 -43.37 -28.65 21.73
CA SER A 25 -43.24 -28.46 20.28
C SER A 25 -44.53 -27.90 19.65
N ALA A 26 -44.56 -27.06 18.60
CA ALA A 26 -44.02 -27.16 17.23
C ALA A 26 -44.38 -25.83 16.48
N PRO A 27 -44.01 -25.56 15.19
CA PRO A 27 -43.38 -26.42 14.20
C PRO A 27 -42.13 -25.84 13.50
N ALA A 28 -41.46 -26.73 12.79
CA ALA A 28 -40.30 -26.46 11.96
C ALA A 28 -40.61 -25.49 10.81
N GLU A 29 -39.82 -24.43 10.70
CA GLU A 29 -39.56 -23.76 9.43
C GLU A 29 -38.12 -24.03 8.97
N SER A 30 -38.04 -24.67 7.82
CA SER A 30 -36.85 -25.02 7.07
C SER A 30 -36.05 -23.78 6.65
N GLY A 31 -35.04 -23.41 7.42
CA GLY A 31 -34.05 -22.38 7.05
C GLY A 31 -32.68 -23.01 6.78
N GLY A 32 -32.32 -23.18 5.51
CA GLY A 32 -31.09 -23.87 5.08
C GLY A 32 -29.81 -23.40 5.78
N LYS A 33 -28.99 -24.36 6.23
CA LYS A 33 -27.64 -24.15 6.79
C LYS A 33 -26.79 -23.27 5.86
N LYS A 34 -26.66 -21.97 6.16
CA LYS A 34 -25.57 -21.14 5.61
C LYS A 34 -24.27 -21.64 6.23
N LYS A 35 -23.51 -22.45 5.47
CA LYS A 35 -22.13 -22.85 5.81
C LYS A 35 -21.36 -21.61 6.30
N GLY A 36 -20.95 -21.65 7.57
CA GLY A 36 -20.21 -20.58 8.23
C GLY A 36 -19.00 -20.16 7.39
N ARG A 37 -18.84 -18.85 7.21
CA ARG A 37 -17.66 -18.27 6.56
C ARG A 37 -16.47 -18.56 7.47
N GLN A 38 -15.50 -19.34 6.99
CA GLN A 38 -14.22 -19.49 7.67
C GLN A 38 -13.55 -18.11 7.74
N PRO A 39 -13.10 -17.65 8.93
CA PRO A 39 -12.33 -16.41 9.04
C PRO A 39 -11.07 -16.50 8.18
N GLY A 40 -10.74 -15.41 7.48
CA GLY A 40 -9.57 -15.31 6.61
C GLY A 40 -9.77 -15.71 5.13
N ARG A 41 -10.91 -16.28 4.74
CA ARG A 41 -11.18 -16.56 3.31
C ARG A 41 -11.97 -15.41 2.67
N PRO A 42 -11.46 -14.77 1.60
CA PRO A 42 -12.21 -13.71 0.94
C PRO A 42 -13.57 -14.24 0.44
N PRO A 43 -14.62 -13.41 0.46
CA PRO A 43 -15.94 -13.81 0.00
C PRO A 43 -15.83 -14.34 -1.44
N ARG A 44 -16.43 -15.51 -1.69
CA ARG A 44 -16.44 -16.11 -3.03
C ARG A 44 -17.03 -15.10 -4.02
N LEU A 45 -16.21 -14.65 -4.97
CA LEU A 45 -16.66 -13.81 -6.08
C LEU A 45 -17.82 -14.53 -6.79
N GLY A 46 -18.91 -13.80 -7.03
CA GLY A 46 -20.07 -14.35 -7.74
C GLY A 46 -19.69 -14.89 -9.12
N ARG A 47 -20.35 -15.95 -9.57
CA ARG A 47 -20.06 -16.64 -10.84
C ARG A 47 -20.02 -15.67 -12.03
N LYS A 48 -20.95 -14.70 -12.06
CA LYS A 48 -21.02 -13.65 -13.09
C LYS A 48 -19.76 -12.78 -13.15
N LEU A 49 -19.30 -12.27 -12.01
CA LEU A 49 -18.13 -11.41 -11.95
C LEU A 49 -16.82 -12.17 -12.29
N LYS A 50 -16.73 -13.47 -11.95
CA LYS A 50 -15.61 -14.30 -12.41
C LYS A 50 -15.59 -14.46 -13.93
N GLN A 51 -16.76 -14.69 -14.53
CA GLN A 51 -16.89 -14.82 -15.99
C GLN A 51 -16.58 -13.50 -16.71
N GLU A 52 -17.03 -12.37 -16.16
CA GLU A 52 -16.71 -11.04 -16.71
C GLU A 52 -15.21 -10.75 -16.66
N ILE A 53 -14.56 -10.92 -15.50
CA ILE A 53 -13.10 -10.73 -15.37
C ILE A 53 -12.36 -11.65 -16.33
N HIS A 54 -12.80 -12.90 -16.46
CA HIS A 54 -12.22 -13.86 -17.40
C HIS A 54 -12.36 -13.38 -18.85
N SER A 55 -13.55 -12.93 -19.26
CA SER A 55 -13.79 -12.41 -20.61
C SER A 55 -12.98 -11.13 -20.91
N ILE A 56 -12.82 -10.24 -19.92
CA ILE A 56 -12.01 -9.03 -20.07
C ILE A 56 -10.53 -9.41 -20.19
N ARG A 57 -10.06 -10.35 -19.36
CA ARG A 57 -8.68 -10.87 -19.44
C ARG A 57 -8.41 -11.52 -20.79
N GLU A 58 -9.35 -12.29 -21.33
CA GLU A 58 -9.22 -12.87 -22.65
C GLU A 58 -9.14 -11.80 -23.75
N ARG A 59 -9.97 -10.75 -23.69
CA ARG A 59 -9.88 -9.63 -24.64
C ARG A 59 -8.52 -8.95 -24.58
N ILE A 60 -8.04 -8.63 -23.37
CA ILE A 60 -6.72 -8.02 -23.18
C ILE A 60 -5.60 -8.95 -23.67
N SER A 61 -5.72 -10.25 -23.45
CA SER A 61 -4.72 -11.22 -23.94
C SER A 61 -4.69 -11.33 -25.47
N LYS A 62 -5.85 -11.14 -26.13
CA LYS A 62 -5.97 -11.12 -27.59
C LYS A 62 -5.44 -9.82 -28.18
N ASP A 63 -5.66 -8.71 -27.50
CA ASP A 63 -5.18 -7.39 -27.91
C ASP A 63 -3.66 -7.21 -27.80
N GLY A 64 -2.98 -8.12 -27.06
CA GLY A 64 -1.53 -8.15 -26.95
C GLY A 64 -0.94 -6.89 -26.32
N ALA A 65 0.34 -6.64 -26.59
CA ALA A 65 1.03 -5.46 -26.09
C ALA A 65 0.65 -4.22 -26.91
N GLN A 66 0.15 -3.19 -26.22
CA GLN A 66 -0.38 -1.97 -26.85
C GLN A 66 0.57 -0.79 -26.67
N PRO A 67 0.53 0.22 -27.58
CA PRO A 67 1.24 1.48 -27.37
C PRO A 67 0.63 2.23 -26.18
N LEU A 68 1.45 3.02 -25.48
CA LEU A 68 1.12 3.69 -24.21
C LEU A 68 -0.25 4.40 -24.23
N ARG A 69 -0.51 5.24 -25.24
CA ARG A 69 -1.79 5.98 -25.37
C ARG A 69 -3.00 5.06 -25.47
N LYS A 70 -2.90 4.00 -26.28
CA LYS A 70 -3.97 3.02 -26.44
C LYS A 70 -4.19 2.20 -25.17
N ALA A 71 -3.10 1.85 -24.47
CA ALA A 71 -3.18 1.13 -23.20
C ALA A 71 -3.92 1.95 -22.11
N ILE A 72 -3.66 3.26 -22.02
CA ILE A 72 -4.36 4.16 -21.08
C ILE A 72 -5.85 4.25 -21.41
N ALA A 73 -6.20 4.44 -22.69
CA ALA A 73 -7.59 4.47 -23.14
C ALA A 73 -8.32 3.13 -22.87
N SER A 74 -7.66 2.02 -23.17
CA SER A 74 -8.15 0.68 -22.85
C SER A 74 -8.38 0.52 -21.35
N LEU A 75 -7.45 0.95 -20.50
CA LEU A 75 -7.58 0.90 -19.03
C LEU A 75 -8.81 1.68 -18.55
N LYS A 76 -9.04 2.89 -19.10
CA LYS A 76 -10.21 3.73 -18.80
C LYS A 76 -11.52 3.09 -19.22
N SER A 77 -11.55 2.53 -20.42
CA SER A 77 -12.74 1.82 -20.93
C SER A 77 -13.09 0.58 -20.09
N VAL A 78 -12.09 -0.22 -19.70
CA VAL A 78 -12.27 -1.40 -18.86
C VAL A 78 -12.76 -0.98 -17.48
N THR A 79 -12.19 0.07 -16.91
CA THR A 79 -12.63 0.60 -15.62
C THR A 79 -14.09 1.07 -15.67
N LYS A 80 -14.50 1.78 -16.73
CA LYS A 80 -15.89 2.22 -16.92
C LYS A 80 -16.85 1.04 -17.06
N SER A 81 -16.47 -0.02 -17.79
CA SER A 81 -17.30 -1.23 -17.92
C SER A 81 -17.43 -2.01 -16.60
N LEU A 82 -16.36 -2.10 -15.82
CA LEU A 82 -16.36 -2.73 -14.50
C LEU A 82 -17.17 -1.93 -13.46
N VAL A 83 -17.18 -0.59 -13.56
CA VAL A 83 -18.01 0.27 -12.71
C VAL A 83 -19.49 0.17 -13.10
N GLY A 84 -19.81 0.17 -14.40
CA GLY A 84 -21.18 0.03 -14.90
C GLY A 84 -21.85 -1.29 -14.54
N ALA A 85 -21.09 -2.40 -14.52
CA ALA A 85 -21.58 -3.72 -14.13
C ALA A 85 -21.83 -3.87 -12.61
N ARG A 86 -21.27 -2.99 -11.77
CA ARG A 86 -21.30 -3.06 -10.30
C ARG A 86 -22.39 -2.21 -9.64
N ARG A 87 -23.54 -2.04 -10.30
CA ARG A 87 -24.70 -1.24 -9.85
C ARG A 87 -25.46 -1.82 -8.62
N GLY A 88 -24.77 -2.55 -7.74
CA GLY A 88 -25.29 -3.10 -6.49
C GLY A 88 -24.37 -2.80 -5.32
N LYS A 89 -24.81 -1.88 -4.45
CA LYS A 89 -24.33 -1.55 -3.08
C LYS A 89 -22.82 -1.78 -2.79
N ASN A 90 -22.08 -0.67 -2.78
CA ASN A 90 -20.85 -0.42 -2.00
C ASN A 90 -19.47 -0.78 -2.57
N ARG A 91 -19.24 -0.89 -3.90
CA ARG A 91 -17.87 -1.10 -4.44
C ARG A 91 -17.57 -0.46 -5.82
N GLY A 92 -17.99 0.79 -6.05
CA GLY A 92 -17.82 1.41 -7.38
C GLY A 92 -17.81 2.94 -7.48
N GLY A 93 -17.63 3.67 -6.37
CA GLY A 93 -17.60 5.15 -6.37
C GLY A 93 -16.24 5.76 -6.05
N PHE A 94 -15.15 4.98 -6.06
CA PHE A 94 -13.82 5.50 -5.71
C PHE A 94 -12.93 5.64 -6.93
N ASN A 95 -12.15 6.73 -6.98
CA ASN A 95 -11.17 6.99 -8.01
C ASN A 95 -9.98 6.02 -7.86
N GLN A 96 -9.86 5.10 -8.82
CA GLN A 96 -8.84 4.05 -8.83
C GLN A 96 -7.46 4.66 -9.07
N THR A 97 -6.45 4.06 -8.43
CA THR A 97 -5.05 4.40 -8.72
C THR A 97 -4.59 3.57 -9.91
N VAL A 98 -3.90 4.23 -10.83
CA VAL A 98 -3.19 3.59 -11.94
C VAL A 98 -1.79 3.24 -11.46
N GLU A 99 -1.45 1.97 -11.58
CA GLU A 99 -0.20 1.37 -11.15
C GLU A 99 0.57 0.87 -12.38
N ILE A 100 1.88 1.00 -12.32
CA ILE A 100 2.81 0.42 -13.29
C ILE A 100 3.56 -0.72 -12.61
N HIS A 101 3.63 -1.85 -13.31
CA HIS A 101 4.41 -3.01 -12.92
C HIS A 101 5.44 -3.28 -13.99
N MET A 102 6.72 -3.29 -13.62
CA MET A 102 7.82 -3.54 -14.52
C MET A 102 8.58 -4.77 -14.03
N ASN A 103 8.77 -5.74 -14.92
CA ASN A 103 9.64 -6.88 -14.66
C ASN A 103 11.05 -6.51 -15.11
N LEU A 104 11.99 -6.47 -14.18
CA LEU A 104 13.38 -6.14 -14.45
C LEU A 104 14.24 -7.39 -14.49
N GLY A 105 15.22 -7.42 -15.40
CA GLY A 105 16.21 -8.48 -15.53
C GLY A 105 17.30 -8.42 -14.46
N ILE A 106 16.93 -8.21 -13.20
CA ILE A 106 17.87 -8.08 -12.07
C ILE A 106 17.85 -9.33 -11.20
N ASP A 107 19.01 -9.68 -10.63
CA ASP A 107 19.11 -10.69 -9.60
C ASP A 107 19.06 -10.01 -8.22
N THR A 108 17.88 -10.04 -7.60
CA THR A 108 17.67 -9.39 -6.29
C THR A 108 18.33 -10.10 -5.10
N THR A 109 18.95 -11.26 -5.33
CA THR A 109 19.78 -11.91 -4.31
C THR A 109 21.11 -11.18 -4.12
N GLN A 110 21.60 -10.50 -5.16
CA GLN A 110 22.82 -9.71 -5.12
C GLN A 110 22.51 -8.29 -4.65
N ALA A 111 23.18 -7.85 -3.58
CA ALA A 111 22.98 -6.52 -3.00
C ALA A 111 23.27 -5.39 -4.00
N ASP A 112 24.25 -5.58 -4.88
CA ASP A 112 24.68 -4.59 -5.88
C ASP A 112 23.65 -4.38 -7.00
N GLN A 113 22.74 -5.35 -7.19
CA GLN A 113 21.66 -5.28 -8.18
C GLN A 113 20.32 -4.88 -7.55
N MET A 114 20.28 -4.65 -6.23
CA MET A 114 19.05 -4.25 -5.56
C MET A 114 18.71 -2.79 -5.85
N ILE A 115 17.62 -2.58 -6.56
CA ILE A 115 17.16 -1.23 -6.91
C ILE A 115 16.21 -0.71 -5.84
N ARG A 116 16.56 0.47 -5.32
CA ARG A 116 15.68 1.31 -4.53
C ARG A 116 15.90 2.75 -4.96
N GLY A 117 14.81 3.46 -5.21
CA GLY A 117 14.89 4.85 -5.61
C GLY A 117 13.61 5.60 -5.34
N SER A 118 13.62 6.85 -5.74
CA SER A 118 12.44 7.71 -5.73
C SER A 118 12.37 8.49 -7.03
N VAL A 119 11.16 8.70 -7.53
CA VAL A 119 10.88 9.47 -8.74
C VAL A 119 9.95 10.62 -8.38
N GLY A 120 10.32 11.84 -8.75
CA GLY A 120 9.38 12.96 -8.76
C GLY A 120 8.53 12.88 -10.03
N LEU A 121 7.21 12.69 -9.88
CA LEU A 121 6.32 12.70 -11.04
C LEU A 121 5.96 14.15 -11.42
N PRO A 122 6.01 14.54 -12.70
CA PRO A 122 5.79 15.91 -13.14
C PRO A 122 4.36 16.41 -12.85
N HIS A 123 3.35 15.53 -12.98
CA HIS A 123 1.95 15.87 -12.71
C HIS A 123 1.45 15.36 -11.34
N GLY A 124 2.36 14.78 -10.55
CA GLY A 124 2.07 14.19 -9.25
C GLY A 124 1.17 12.95 -9.28
N VAL A 125 0.86 12.42 -8.09
CA VAL A 125 0.09 11.16 -7.91
C VAL A 125 -1.42 11.43 -7.76
N GLY A 126 -1.84 12.68 -7.59
CA GLY A 126 -3.25 13.05 -7.36
C GLY A 126 -3.78 12.71 -5.96
N LYS A 127 -2.89 12.40 -5.01
CA LYS A 127 -3.22 12.26 -3.58
C LYS A 127 -2.65 13.47 -2.83
N SER A 128 -3.46 14.11 -2.00
CA SER A 128 -2.96 15.10 -1.03
C SER A 128 -2.14 14.35 0.04
N VAL A 129 -0.82 14.53 0.01
CA VAL A 129 0.09 13.93 0.97
C VAL A 129 0.24 14.86 2.15
N ARG A 130 -0.02 14.34 3.36
CA ARG A 130 0.22 15.10 4.59
C ARG A 130 1.66 14.98 5.03
N VAL A 131 2.38 16.10 5.04
CA VAL A 131 3.83 16.14 5.30
C VAL A 131 4.10 16.71 6.68
N LEU A 132 4.85 15.95 7.48
CA LEU A 132 5.40 16.37 8.77
C LEU A 132 6.90 16.63 8.62
N VAL A 133 7.40 17.74 9.14
CA VAL A 133 8.83 18.10 9.07
C VAL A 133 9.41 18.26 10.47
N PHE A 134 10.37 17.40 10.80
CA PHE A 134 11.23 17.52 11.98
C PHE A 134 12.38 18.50 11.70
N CYS A 135 12.27 19.71 12.24
CA CYS A 135 13.27 20.74 12.08
C CYS A 135 13.31 21.66 13.31
N GLN A 136 14.39 22.42 13.45
CA GLN A 136 14.58 23.41 14.51
C GLN A 136 14.98 24.75 13.91
N GLY A 137 14.76 25.83 14.67
CA GLY A 137 15.19 27.19 14.31
C GLY A 137 14.52 27.71 13.03
N GLU A 138 15.33 28.35 12.17
CA GLU A 138 14.88 29.05 10.96
C GLU A 138 14.16 28.13 9.96
N ASN A 139 14.55 26.86 9.91
CA ASN A 139 13.95 25.83 9.06
C ASN A 139 12.46 25.56 9.37
N LEU A 140 12.00 25.84 10.61
CA LEU A 140 10.58 25.74 10.96
C LEU A 140 9.74 26.72 10.15
N THR A 141 10.22 27.95 10.00
CA THR A 141 9.50 28.99 9.26
C THR A 141 9.47 28.69 7.77
N ALA A 142 10.58 28.18 7.22
CA ALA A 142 10.67 27.75 5.82
C ALA A 142 9.73 26.56 5.52
N ALA A 143 9.69 25.55 6.40
CA ALA A 143 8.80 24.40 6.26
C ALA A 143 7.32 24.78 6.34
N LYS A 144 6.94 25.67 7.26
CA LYS A 144 5.57 26.21 7.36
C LYS A 144 5.17 26.98 6.10
N LYS A 145 6.06 27.85 5.58
CA LYS A 145 5.83 28.59 4.33
C LYS A 145 5.72 27.67 3.10
N ALA A 146 6.43 26.54 3.10
CA ALA A 146 6.33 25.54 2.03
C ALA A 146 5.04 24.71 2.09
N GLY A 147 4.23 24.87 3.14
CA GLY A 147 2.92 24.24 3.27
C GLY A 147 2.97 22.83 3.85
N ALA A 148 3.92 22.55 4.75
CA ALA A 148 3.86 21.39 5.65
C ALA A 148 2.75 21.60 6.70
N GLU A 149 1.93 20.59 6.95
CA GLU A 149 0.84 20.67 7.94
C GLU A 149 1.35 20.63 9.37
N TYR A 150 2.43 19.87 9.61
CA TYR A 150 3.03 19.73 10.92
C TYR A 150 4.52 20.01 10.85
N THR A 151 4.99 20.92 11.69
CA THR A 151 6.41 21.29 11.79
C THR A 151 6.79 21.42 13.25
N GLY A 152 7.88 20.81 13.68
CA GLY A 152 8.32 20.89 15.06
C GLY A 152 9.56 20.06 15.34
N GLY A 153 10.19 20.31 16.49
CA GLY A 153 11.33 19.54 16.98
C GLY A 153 10.92 18.60 18.11
N ASP A 154 11.41 18.87 19.31
CA ASP A 154 11.31 17.97 20.46
C ASP A 154 9.87 17.78 20.98
N GLU A 155 9.02 18.79 20.83
CA GLU A 155 7.62 18.73 21.24
C GLU A 155 6.80 17.72 20.41
N LEU A 156 6.99 17.71 19.08
CA LEU A 156 6.33 16.74 18.21
C LEU A 156 6.86 15.33 18.45
N ILE A 157 8.16 15.19 18.75
CA ILE A 157 8.76 13.90 19.07
C ILE A 157 8.10 13.30 20.31
N LYS A 158 7.92 14.09 21.38
CA LYS A 158 7.21 13.63 22.60
C LYS A 158 5.76 13.25 22.31
N LYS A 159 5.02 14.08 21.57
CA LYS A 159 3.63 13.76 21.18
C LYS A 159 3.52 12.46 20.38
N ILE A 160 4.43 12.22 19.44
CA ILE A 160 4.42 10.96 18.65
C ILE A 160 4.78 9.76 19.54
N GLN A 161 5.70 9.95 20.49
CA GLN A 161 6.13 8.90 21.41
C GLN A 161 5.04 8.52 22.43
N ASP A 162 4.38 9.51 23.03
CA ASP A 162 3.46 9.33 24.15
C ASP A 162 2.01 9.13 23.68
N GLU A 163 1.56 9.89 22.67
CA GLU A 163 0.18 9.87 22.17
C GLU A 163 0.02 8.99 20.92
N GLY A 164 1.11 8.52 20.31
CA GLY A 164 1.06 7.71 19.09
C GLY A 164 0.54 8.47 17.86
N PHE A 165 0.70 9.80 17.85
CA PHE A 165 0.22 10.67 16.79
C PHE A 165 0.79 10.27 15.42
N THR A 166 -0.08 9.93 14.47
CA THR A 166 0.31 9.32 13.19
C THR A 166 -0.58 9.76 12.02
N ASP A 167 -1.16 10.96 12.11
CA ASP A 167 -2.01 11.54 11.08
C ASP A 167 -1.22 12.24 9.95
N PHE A 168 -0.09 11.64 9.54
CA PHE A 168 0.74 12.12 8.44
C PHE A 168 1.15 10.96 7.54
N ASP A 169 1.37 11.25 6.25
CA ASP A 169 1.72 10.26 5.23
C ASP A 169 3.23 10.21 4.98
N VAL A 170 3.95 11.33 5.13
CA VAL A 170 5.40 11.44 4.94
C VAL A 170 6.03 12.25 6.06
N ALA A 171 7.10 11.73 6.65
CA ALA A 171 7.94 12.47 7.59
C ALA A 171 9.27 12.86 6.94
N LEU A 172 9.62 14.13 7.03
CA LEU A 172 10.90 14.69 6.65
C LEU A 172 11.66 15.11 7.90
N ALA A 173 12.98 14.98 7.89
CA ALA A 173 13.81 15.40 9.02
C ALA A 173 15.10 16.07 8.55
N THR A 174 15.53 17.11 9.26
CA THR A 174 16.90 17.62 9.11
C THR A 174 17.90 16.67 9.75
N GLN A 175 19.12 16.62 9.23
CA GLN A 175 20.17 15.72 9.72
C GLN A 175 20.41 15.86 11.23
N ASP A 176 20.34 17.09 11.77
CA ASP A 176 20.56 17.37 13.19
C ASP A 176 19.48 16.74 14.09
N MET A 177 18.24 16.63 13.57
CA MET A 177 17.11 16.05 14.30
C MET A 177 17.03 14.53 14.20
N MET A 178 17.77 13.91 13.28
CA MET A 178 17.73 12.46 13.07
C MET A 178 18.13 11.67 14.33
N ALA A 179 19.08 12.16 15.12
CA ALA A 179 19.48 11.50 16.37
C ALA A 179 18.31 11.30 17.35
N LYS A 180 17.36 12.24 17.36
CA LYS A 180 16.16 12.18 18.21
C LYS A 180 15.05 11.37 17.55
N VAL A 181 14.88 11.49 16.23
CA VAL A 181 13.88 10.74 15.46
C VAL A 181 14.15 9.23 15.46
N ILE A 182 15.40 8.78 15.56
CA ILE A 182 15.75 7.35 15.69
C ILE A 182 15.07 6.69 16.90
N ARG A 183 14.87 7.43 18.01
CA ARG A 183 14.18 6.92 19.20
C ARG A 183 12.71 6.57 18.94
N LEU A 184 12.10 7.23 17.95
CA LEU A 184 10.73 6.96 17.49
C LEU A 184 10.62 5.71 16.59
N GLY A 185 11.72 5.01 16.33
CA GLY A 185 11.74 3.82 15.49
C GLY A 185 10.76 2.72 15.92
N LYS A 186 10.41 2.65 17.22
CA LYS A 186 9.38 1.71 17.71
C LYS A 186 7.99 2.00 17.15
N VAL A 187 7.64 3.28 16.94
CA VAL A 187 6.32 3.71 16.45
C VAL A 187 6.34 3.90 14.93
N LEU A 188 7.35 4.60 14.41
CA LEU A 188 7.45 4.95 12.99
C LEU A 188 8.00 3.82 12.11
N GLY A 189 8.81 2.92 12.69
CA GLY A 189 9.44 1.81 11.97
C GLY A 189 8.45 0.81 11.37
N PRO A 190 7.54 0.21 12.17
CA PRO A 190 6.54 -0.75 11.65
C PRO A 190 5.60 -0.15 10.60
N ARG A 191 5.42 1.17 10.59
CA ARG A 191 4.55 1.89 9.66
C ARG A 191 5.28 2.41 8.40
N GLY A 192 6.60 2.27 8.34
CA GLY A 192 7.39 2.76 7.20
C GLY A 192 7.42 4.29 7.06
N LEU A 193 7.02 5.02 8.11
CA LEU A 193 7.01 6.50 8.13
C LEU A 193 8.35 7.08 8.62
N MET A 194 9.35 6.23 8.85
CA MET A 194 10.64 6.67 9.35
C MET A 194 11.44 7.35 8.23
N PRO A 195 11.98 8.56 8.46
CA PRO A 195 12.84 9.22 7.49
C PRO A 195 14.10 8.37 7.24
N THR A 196 14.43 8.13 5.97
CA THR A 196 15.67 7.44 5.57
C THR A 196 16.46 8.28 4.56
N PRO A 197 17.81 8.33 4.67
CA PRO A 197 18.62 9.07 3.70
C PRO A 197 18.44 8.56 2.26
N LYS A 198 18.23 7.24 2.10
CA LYS A 198 18.02 6.61 0.79
C LYS A 198 16.71 7.02 0.12
N ALA A 199 15.69 7.36 0.89
CA ALA A 199 14.44 7.92 0.35
C ALA A 199 14.55 9.42 0.00
N GLY A 200 15.65 10.08 0.38
CA GLY A 200 15.80 11.53 0.26
C GLY A 200 14.90 12.31 1.21
N THR A 201 14.33 11.65 2.24
CA THR A 201 13.49 12.28 3.26
C THR A 201 14.32 12.92 4.39
N VAL A 202 15.64 12.70 4.38
CA VAL A 202 16.59 13.32 5.30
C VAL A 202 17.28 14.46 4.58
N ILE A 203 17.08 15.67 5.08
CA ILE A 203 17.58 16.90 4.48
C ILE A 203 18.96 17.19 5.08
N PRO A 204 20.04 17.21 4.28
CA PRO A 204 21.36 17.58 4.77
C PRO A 204 21.37 19.06 5.19
N THR A 205 22.29 19.43 6.08
CA THR A 205 22.31 20.72 6.80
C THR A 205 22.49 21.97 5.90
N GLY A 206 22.72 21.79 4.59
CA GLY A 206 22.84 22.88 3.60
C GLY A 206 21.82 22.84 2.45
N ALA A 207 20.78 22.00 2.53
CA ALA A 207 19.74 21.91 1.49
C ALA A 207 18.46 22.66 1.88
N ASP A 208 17.79 23.22 0.87
CA ASP A 208 16.56 23.99 1.04
C ASP A 208 15.38 23.12 1.50
N VAL A 209 15.01 23.24 2.78
CA VAL A 209 13.87 22.51 3.36
C VAL A 209 12.57 22.78 2.59
N ALA A 210 12.38 24.01 2.13
CA ALA A 210 11.19 24.42 1.39
C ALA A 210 11.06 23.72 0.02
N ALA A 211 12.17 23.51 -0.69
CA ALA A 211 12.17 22.83 -1.98
C ALA A 211 11.80 21.35 -1.80
N VAL A 212 12.43 20.69 -0.83
CA VAL A 212 12.17 19.28 -0.51
C VAL A 212 10.70 19.07 -0.11
N VAL A 213 10.14 19.93 0.75
CA VAL A 213 8.72 19.84 1.13
C VAL A 213 7.80 19.96 -0.09
N LYS A 214 8.10 20.85 -1.04
CA LYS A 214 7.32 20.99 -2.28
C LYS A 214 7.42 19.74 -3.17
N GLU A 215 8.60 19.14 -3.30
CA GLU A 215 8.78 17.91 -4.08
C GLU A 215 8.00 16.73 -3.49
N PHE A 216 8.04 16.56 -2.17
CA PHE A 216 7.29 15.48 -1.52
C PHE A 216 5.78 15.73 -1.58
N LYS A 217 5.35 17.00 -1.51
CA LYS A 217 3.94 17.39 -1.69
C LYS A 217 3.46 17.24 -3.13
N ALA A 218 4.34 17.42 -4.12
CA ALA A 218 4.07 17.14 -5.53
C ALA A 218 3.87 15.62 -5.79
N GLY A 219 4.25 14.75 -4.84
CA GLY A 219 3.99 13.32 -4.93
C GLY A 219 5.19 12.57 -5.48
N LYS A 220 6.27 12.55 -4.70
CA LYS A 220 7.44 11.70 -4.93
C LYS A 220 7.08 10.25 -4.67
N VAL A 221 7.30 9.38 -5.67
CA VAL A 221 6.98 7.96 -5.58
C VAL A 221 8.25 7.18 -5.28
N GLU A 222 8.26 6.51 -4.14
CA GLU A 222 9.30 5.52 -3.82
C GLU A 222 9.03 4.22 -4.55
N PHE A 223 10.08 3.62 -5.09
CA PHE A 223 10.01 2.31 -5.71
C PHE A 223 11.13 1.43 -5.18
N ARG A 224 10.81 0.14 -5.03
CA ARG A 224 11.73 -0.90 -4.57
C ARG A 224 11.52 -2.13 -5.42
N ALA A 225 12.62 -2.79 -5.77
CA ALA A 225 12.58 -4.10 -6.38
C ALA A 225 12.13 -5.16 -5.35
N ASP A 226 11.14 -5.95 -5.73
CA ASP A 226 10.70 -7.14 -5.01
C ASP A 226 11.67 -8.29 -5.25
N LYS A 227 11.61 -9.34 -4.41
CA LYS A 227 12.43 -10.56 -4.57
C LYS A 227 12.32 -11.22 -5.95
N GLY A 228 11.23 -10.97 -6.67
CA GLY A 228 11.00 -11.46 -8.03
C GLY A 228 11.58 -10.60 -9.14
N GLY A 229 12.33 -9.52 -8.83
CA GLY A 229 12.84 -8.60 -9.84
C GLY A 229 11.79 -7.60 -10.36
N ASN A 230 10.60 -7.57 -9.76
CA ASN A 230 9.54 -6.66 -10.16
C ASN A 230 9.62 -5.33 -9.41
N VAL A 231 9.32 -4.24 -10.11
CA VAL A 231 9.11 -2.92 -9.53
C VAL A 231 7.65 -2.52 -9.73
N HIS A 232 7.02 -2.04 -8.67
CA HIS A 232 5.65 -1.55 -8.68
C HIS A 232 5.61 -0.09 -8.19
N ALA A 233 4.81 0.74 -8.83
CA ALA A 233 4.62 2.14 -8.45
C ALA A 233 3.25 2.67 -8.88
N GLY A 234 2.68 3.60 -8.10
CA GLY A 234 1.47 4.33 -8.49
C GLY A 234 1.83 5.56 -9.32
N VAL A 235 1.36 5.63 -10.57
CA VAL A 235 1.69 6.70 -11.53
C VAL A 235 0.63 7.80 -11.61
N GLY A 236 -0.52 7.61 -10.97
CA GLY A 236 -1.56 8.62 -10.90
C GLY A 236 -2.94 8.05 -10.60
N LYS A 237 -3.95 8.90 -10.81
CA LYS A 237 -5.37 8.55 -10.67
C LYS A 237 -6.04 8.36 -12.02
N MET A 238 -7.13 7.60 -12.03
CA MET A 238 -7.88 7.32 -13.25
C MET A 238 -8.50 8.58 -13.88
N ASP A 239 -8.79 9.57 -13.06
CA ASP A 239 -9.42 10.83 -13.46
C ASP A 239 -8.46 11.80 -14.17
N PHE A 240 -7.15 11.52 -14.20
CA PHE A 240 -6.18 12.36 -14.87
C PHE A 240 -6.36 12.31 -16.39
N GLU A 241 -5.98 13.37 -17.11
CA GLU A 241 -5.95 13.37 -18.57
C GLU A 241 -4.97 12.32 -19.12
N ASP A 242 -5.26 11.81 -20.32
CA ASP A 242 -4.47 10.74 -20.93
C ASP A 242 -3.00 11.15 -21.15
N ASP A 243 -2.76 12.40 -21.57
CA ASP A 243 -1.40 12.93 -21.79
C ASP A 243 -0.62 13.07 -20.48
N LYS A 244 -1.26 13.58 -19.41
CA LYS A 244 -0.63 13.70 -18.07
C LYS A 244 -0.21 12.34 -17.51
N LEU A 245 -1.03 11.31 -17.72
CA LEU A 245 -0.68 9.94 -17.32
C LEU A 245 0.46 9.38 -18.17
N ALA A 246 0.46 9.65 -19.48
CA ALA A 246 1.53 9.22 -20.37
C ALA A 246 2.88 9.86 -19.98
N ASP A 247 2.89 11.15 -19.66
CA ASP A 247 4.09 11.86 -19.21
C ASP A 247 4.63 11.29 -17.89
N ASN A 248 3.75 11.05 -16.90
CA ASN A 248 4.14 10.44 -15.63
C ASN A 248 4.75 9.04 -15.83
N ILE A 249 4.15 8.22 -16.71
CA ILE A 249 4.64 6.88 -17.02
C ILE A 249 6.00 6.95 -17.71
N THR A 250 6.16 7.86 -18.68
CA THR A 250 7.42 8.03 -19.42
C THR A 250 8.54 8.47 -18.47
N ALA A 251 8.29 9.47 -17.63
CA ALA A 251 9.23 9.93 -16.62
C ALA A 251 9.65 8.80 -15.65
N PHE A 252 8.70 7.95 -15.25
CA PHE A 252 9.00 6.81 -14.38
C PHE A 252 9.88 5.75 -15.07
N VAL A 253 9.59 5.43 -16.33
CA VAL A 253 10.37 4.47 -17.12
C VAL A 253 11.78 4.99 -17.39
N GLU A 254 11.92 6.26 -17.73
CA GLU A 254 13.23 6.91 -17.93
C GLU A 254 14.06 6.90 -16.66
N GLN A 255 13.45 7.18 -15.51
CA GLN A 255 14.14 7.15 -14.23
C GLN A 255 14.53 5.73 -13.81
N ILE A 256 13.74 4.71 -14.16
CA ILE A 256 14.18 3.32 -13.94
C ILE A 256 15.37 2.99 -14.83
N ARG A 257 15.35 3.41 -16.11
CA ARG A 257 16.46 3.21 -17.06
C ARG A 257 17.74 3.89 -16.58
N SER A 258 17.66 5.05 -15.95
CA SER A 258 18.82 5.76 -15.39
C SER A 258 19.42 5.07 -14.17
N VAL A 259 18.59 4.40 -13.36
CA VAL A 259 19.01 3.65 -12.15
C VAL A 259 19.47 2.21 -12.49
N LYS A 260 19.81 1.93 -13.75
CA LYS A 260 20.31 0.61 -14.16
C LYS A 260 21.61 0.26 -13.43
N PRO A 261 21.66 -0.87 -12.69
CA PRO A 261 22.90 -1.35 -12.08
C PRO A 261 23.90 -1.79 -13.17
N SER A 262 25.18 -1.50 -12.97
CA SER A 262 26.26 -1.91 -13.88
C SER A 262 26.41 -3.44 -13.99
N GLY A 263 25.95 -4.19 -12.98
CA GLY A 263 26.01 -5.66 -12.96
C GLY A 263 24.99 -6.36 -13.87
N VAL A 264 24.01 -5.65 -14.43
CA VAL A 264 22.94 -6.27 -15.24
C VAL A 264 23.42 -6.54 -16.67
N LYS A 265 23.55 -7.82 -17.02
CA LYS A 265 23.84 -8.28 -18.38
C LYS A 265 22.53 -8.52 -19.15
N GLY A 266 22.42 -7.95 -20.35
CA GLY A 266 21.25 -8.10 -21.22
C GLY A 266 20.17 -7.03 -21.03
N ASN A 267 18.93 -7.38 -21.39
CA ASN A 267 17.78 -6.48 -21.34
C ASN A 267 17.37 -6.21 -19.88
N TYR A 268 17.48 -4.94 -19.49
CA TYR A 268 17.19 -4.51 -18.13
C TYR A 268 15.69 -4.48 -17.82
N ILE A 269 14.86 -4.11 -18.80
CA ILE A 269 13.40 -4.14 -18.69
C ILE A 269 12.90 -5.29 -19.58
N LEU A 270 12.24 -6.28 -18.97
CA LEU A 270 11.71 -7.46 -19.68
C LEU A 270 10.27 -7.23 -20.13
N SER A 271 9.43 -6.66 -19.25
CA SER A 271 8.05 -6.34 -19.57
C SER A 271 7.53 -5.18 -18.73
N ILE A 272 6.57 -4.44 -19.30
CA ILE A 272 5.85 -3.35 -18.63
C ILE A 272 4.36 -3.65 -18.71
N THR A 273 3.67 -3.59 -17.57
CA THR A 273 2.24 -3.80 -17.46
C THR A 273 1.62 -2.65 -16.69
N LEU A 274 0.58 -2.03 -17.24
CA LEU A 274 -0.24 -1.05 -16.55
C LEU A 274 -1.48 -1.71 -15.97
N ALA A 275 -1.77 -1.49 -14.71
CA ALA A 275 -2.96 -2.01 -14.05
C ALA A 275 -3.66 -0.92 -13.25
N GLY A 276 -4.96 -1.06 -13.07
CA GLY A 276 -5.69 -0.30 -12.05
C GLY A 276 -5.87 -1.17 -10.82
N THR A 277 -6.07 -0.56 -9.64
CA THR A 277 -6.27 -1.30 -8.37
C THR A 277 -7.31 -2.43 -8.47
N MET A 278 -8.34 -2.27 -9.32
CA MET A 278 -9.41 -3.27 -9.51
C MET A 278 -9.55 -3.74 -10.96
N THR A 279 -8.58 -3.40 -11.82
CA THR A 279 -8.65 -3.59 -13.27
C THR A 279 -7.55 -4.56 -13.70
N PRO A 280 -7.82 -5.50 -14.63
CA PRO A 280 -6.78 -6.38 -15.15
C PRO A 280 -5.64 -5.59 -15.81
N GLY A 281 -4.42 -6.12 -15.70
CA GLY A 281 -3.24 -5.50 -16.28
C GLY A 281 -3.20 -5.59 -17.81
N ILE A 282 -2.78 -4.50 -18.44
CA ILE A 282 -2.59 -4.38 -19.89
C ILE A 282 -1.09 -4.29 -20.14
N ALA A 283 -0.56 -5.16 -20.99
CA ALA A 283 0.83 -5.12 -21.40
C ALA A 283 1.08 -3.91 -22.30
N VAL A 284 2.16 -3.18 -22.02
CA VAL A 284 2.55 -1.99 -22.77
C VAL A 284 3.88 -2.22 -23.46
N ASN A 285 3.95 -1.82 -24.72
CA ASN A 285 5.21 -1.70 -25.44
C ASN A 285 5.66 -0.24 -25.41
N MET A 286 6.89 -0.02 -24.94
CA MET A 286 7.61 1.24 -24.87
C MET A 286 9.06 1.06 -25.29
#